data_AF-A0A7C7CGY4-F1
#
_entry.id   AF-A0A7C7CGY4-F1
#
_cell.length_a   1.000
_cell.length_b   1.000
_cell.length_c   1.000
_cell.angle_alpha   90.00
_cell.angle_beta   90.00
_cell.angle_gamma   90.00
#
_symmetry.space_group_name_H-M   'P 1'
#
loop_
_entity.id
_entity.type
_entity.pdbx_description
1 polymer ?
#
loop_
_entity_poly.entity_id
_entity_poly.type
_entity_poly.pdbx_seq_one_letter_code
_entity_poly.pdbx_strand_id
1 'polypeptide(L)' 'MPVKRTSDPIGIFDSGIGGLTVANAINKAMPNEKLIYFGDTAHLP' A
#
# COMPACT_ATOMS: atom_id res chain seq x y z
N MET A 1 14.12 -4.49 18.44
CA MET A 1 12.98 -3.86 17.73
C MET A 1 13.52 -3.27 16.44
N PRO A 2 12.88 -3.48 15.27
CA PRO A 2 13.38 -2.89 14.03
C PRO A 2 13.34 -1.36 14.13
N VAL A 3 14.45 -0.72 13.80
CA VAL A 3 14.56 0.74 13.77
C VAL A 3 13.75 1.22 12.56
N LYS A 4 12.65 1.94 12.80
CA LYS A 4 11.86 2.56 11.73
C LYS A 4 12.75 3.60 11.04
N ARG A 5 13.16 3.34 9.80
CA ARG A 5 13.83 4.37 9.01
C ARG A 5 12.76 5.28 8.45
N THR A 6 13.00 6.58 8.46
CA THR A 6 12.10 7.61 7.92
C THR A 6 11.81 7.45 6.42
N SER A 7 12.50 6.54 5.73
CA SER A 7 12.36 6.25 4.31
C SER A 7 11.79 4.86 3.99
N ASP A 8 11.27 4.14 4.98
CA ASP A 8 10.67 2.83 4.74
C ASP A 8 9.31 3.00 4.02
N PRO A 9 9.02 2.19 2.98
CA PRO A 9 7.82 2.33 2.18
C PRO A 9 6.54 1.92 2.95
N ILE A 10 5.41 2.48 2.51
CA ILE A 10 4.08 2.11 2.99
C ILE A 10 3.61 0.87 2.23
N GLY A 11 3.49 -0.25 2.94
CA GLY A 11 2.89 -1.47 2.42
C GLY A 11 1.37 -1.44 2.53
N ILE A 12 0.67 -1.72 1.43
CA ILE A 12 -0.78 -1.96 1.38
C ILE A 12 -0.99 -3.40 0.98
N PHE A 13 -1.75 -4.14 1.77
CA PHE A 13 -2.16 -5.51 1.47
C PHE A 13 -3.68 -5.52 1.31
N ASP A 14 -4.16 -6.06 0.19
CA ASP A 14 -5.59 -6.15 -0.10
C ASP A 14 -5.91 -7.47 -0.80
N SER A 15 -7.10 -8.03 -0.57
CA SER A 15 -7.55 -9.28 -1.20
C SER A 15 -8.22 -9.08 -2.57
N GLY A 16 -8.21 -7.86 -3.12
CA GLY A 16 -8.90 -7.55 -4.37
C GLY A 16 -8.44 -6.25 -5.05
N ILE A 17 -9.34 -5.65 -5.83
CA ILE A 17 -9.11 -4.37 -6.52
C ILE A 17 -9.53 -3.15 -5.67
N GLY A 18 -10.26 -3.38 -4.58
CA GLY A 18 -10.80 -2.32 -3.71
C GLY A 18 -9.70 -1.49 -3.06
N GLY A 19 -8.58 -2.11 -2.71
CA GLY A 19 -7.42 -1.47 -2.09
C GLY A 19 -6.73 -0.43 -2.97
N LEU A 20 -6.97 -0.43 -4.29
CA LEU A 20 -6.46 0.62 -5.18
C LEU A 20 -7.10 1.99 -4.88
N THR A 21 -8.32 2.01 -4.36
CA THR A 21 -8.97 3.28 -3.93
C THR A 21 -8.23 3.89 -2.74
N VAL A 22 -7.81 3.06 -1.78
CA VAL A 22 -7.02 3.45 -0.61
C VAL A 22 -5.62 3.87 -1.04
N ALA A 23 -4.96 3.09 -1.91
CA ALA A 23 -3.65 3.44 -2.46
C ALA A 23 -3.67 4.80 -3.16
N ASN A 24 -4.71 5.09 -3.94
CA ASN A 24 -4.89 6.38 -4.60
C ASN A 24 -5.10 7.54 -3.60
N ALA A 25 -5.88 7.32 -2.53
CA ALA A 25 -6.08 8.33 -1.50
C ALA A 25 -4.77 8.65 -0.76
N ILE A 26 -3.97 7.63 -0.43
CA ILE A 26 -2.67 7.81 0.22
C ILE A 26 -1.71 8.54 -0.72
N ASN A 27 -1.65 8.15 -2.00
CA ASN A 27 -0.80 8.83 -2.98
C ASN A 27 -1.16 10.33 -3.14
N LYS A 28 -2.44 10.69 -3.03
CA LYS A 28 -2.88 12.10 -3.05
C LYS A 28 -2.51 12.87 -1.79
N ALA A 29 -2.64 12.25 -0.62
CA ALA A 29 -2.34 12.89 0.66
C ALA A 29 -0.83 12.99 0.92
N MET A 30 -0.05 12.02 0.42
CA MET A 30 1.36 11.82 0.71
C MET A 30 2.13 11.50 -0.59
N PRO A 31 2.23 12.45 -1.53
CA PRO A 31 2.78 12.20 -2.87
C PRO A 31 4.27 11.87 -2.91
N ASN A 32 5.00 12.12 -1.82
CA ASN A 32 6.44 11.86 -1.71
C ASN A 32 6.76 10.50 -1.08
N GLU A 33 5.74 9.75 -0.65
CA GLU A 33 5.94 8.49 0.04
C GLU A 33 5.97 7.32 -0.93
N LYS A 34 6.84 6.34 -0.64
CA LYS A 34 6.94 5.14 -1.47
C LYS A 34 5.85 4.17 -1.07
N LEU A 35 4.96 3.83 -1.98
CA LEU A 35 3.91 2.84 -1.78
C LEU A 35 4.25 1.49 -2.42
N ILE A 36 3.99 0.42 -1.69
CA ILE A 36 4.04 -0.96 -2.18
C ILE A 36 2.63 -1.55 -2.01
N TYR A 37 1.97 -1.88 -3.11
CA TYR A 37 0.67 -2.56 -3.08
C TYR A 37 0.86 -4.05 -3.37
N PHE A 38 0.40 -4.90 -2.46
CA PHE A 38 0.35 -6.33 -2.61
C PHE A 38 -1.11 -6.77 -2.66
N GLY A 39 -1.56 -7.16 -3.84
CA GLY A 39 -2.89 -7.74 -4.03
C GLY A 39 -2.83 -9.26 -3.94
N ASP A 40 -3.59 -9.86 -3.02
CA ASP A 40 -3.85 -11.30 -3.01
C ASP A 40 -4.96 -11.62 -4.03
N THR A 41 -4.64 -11.48 -5.32
CA THR A 41 -5.56 -11.78 -6.43
C THR A 41 -5.72 -13.28 -6.70
N ALA A 42 -5.07 -14.15 -5.91
CA ALA A 42 -5.21 -15.61 -6.02
C ALA A 42 -6.53 -16.15 -5.46
N HIS A 43 -7.25 -15.35 -4.66
CA HIS A 43 -8.58 -15.67 -4.10
C HIS A 43 -9.70 -14.80 -4.68
N LEU A 44 -9.57 -14.40 -5.95
CA LEU A 44 -10.69 -13.85 -6.70
C LEU A 44 -11.75 -14.96 -6.90
N PRO A 45 -13.03 -14.78 -6.52
CA PRO A 45 -14.11 -15.64 -6.99
C PRO A 45 -14.32 -15.51 -8.51
#